data_AF-A0A2S7SXL8-F1
#
_entry.id   AF-A0A2S7SXL8-F1
#
_cell.length_a   1.000
_cell.length_b   1.000
_cell.length_c   1.000
_cell.angle_alpha   90.00
_cell.angle_beta   90.00
_cell.angle_gamma   90.00
#
_symmetry.space_group_name_H-M   'P 1'
#
loop_
_entity.id
_entity.type
_entity.pdbx_description
1 polymer ?
#
loop_
_entity_poly.entity_id
_entity_poly.type
_entity_poly.pdbx_seq_one_letter_code
_entity_poly.pdbx_strand_id
1 'polypeptide(L)'
;MTAKRFSAILLVTVSILLNLGCGQFSEKKDNITGLWNFRGNGGDDNSLEESAYLNLREDNTYTFYQPYYFDYGHWTFKDKKIRLVSERKKILYKKEWTLDVVDREKDLLKISYPFADEWLKLPGLTGTDAMEKIKYTVHKNIFLERNNVQFSADNDPFSIAHSQWRIRPDHKETCQEIQQRVLGTTKHLCLLFSQYNRSEVSNVSWQHSPNPFILGSNGVAMQGRDHIATAWVNTFYDEENAAAAYDLLSSLFKEDIDVPIHFKKYSEMWVSLLGQMDSIGRQKSLCDDSKPVVREKE
;
A
#
# COMPACT_ATOMS: atom_id res chain seq x y z
N MET A 1 49.43 56.98 -57.65
CA MET A 1 49.31 55.56 -57.26
C MET A 1 48.65 55.49 -55.89
N THR A 2 47.52 54.81 -55.88
CA THR A 2 46.54 54.62 -54.80
C THR A 2 47.01 53.61 -53.75
N ALA A 3 46.74 53.89 -52.47
CA ALA A 3 46.14 52.92 -51.54
C ALA A 3 45.77 53.60 -50.21
N LYS A 4 44.46 53.76 -50.00
CA LYS A 4 43.81 54.12 -48.73
C LYS A 4 44.00 53.00 -47.71
N ARG A 5 44.32 53.32 -46.45
CA ARG A 5 44.11 52.41 -45.30
C ARG A 5 42.90 52.89 -44.52
N PHE A 6 41.87 52.04 -44.47
CA PHE A 6 40.67 52.21 -43.68
C PHE A 6 40.84 51.58 -42.30
N SER A 7 40.30 52.28 -41.30
CA SER A 7 40.15 51.87 -39.90
C SER A 7 39.25 50.65 -39.71
N ALA A 8 39.50 49.90 -38.64
CA ALA A 8 38.46 49.14 -37.95
C ALA A 8 38.64 49.32 -36.43
N ILE A 9 37.83 50.22 -35.86
CA ILE A 9 37.65 50.35 -34.41
C ILE A 9 36.54 49.37 -34.03
N LEU A 10 36.89 48.36 -33.24
CA LEU A 10 35.96 47.38 -32.72
C LEU A 10 35.23 47.98 -31.51
N LEU A 11 33.99 48.41 -31.70
CA LEU A 11 33.07 48.80 -30.63
C LEU A 11 32.48 47.54 -29.99
N VAL A 12 32.90 47.23 -28.77
CA VAL A 12 32.28 46.18 -27.95
C VAL A 12 31.10 46.81 -27.21
N THR A 13 29.90 46.60 -27.74
CA THR A 13 28.64 46.90 -27.03
C THR A 13 28.36 45.81 -26.01
N VAL A 14 28.51 46.14 -24.73
CA VAL A 14 28.06 45.33 -23.60
C VAL A 14 26.55 45.50 -23.46
N SER A 15 25.78 44.56 -24.00
CA SER A 15 24.33 44.47 -23.79
C SER A 15 24.06 43.87 -22.41
N ILE A 16 23.75 44.72 -21.44
CA ILE A 16 23.18 44.32 -20.14
C ILE A 16 21.73 43.92 -20.40
N LEU A 17 21.49 42.63 -20.63
CA LEU A 17 20.16 42.04 -20.60
C LEU A 17 19.72 41.89 -19.13
N LEU A 18 18.97 42.88 -18.65
CA LEU A 18 18.13 42.76 -17.46
C LEU A 18 17.04 41.72 -17.74
N ASN A 19 17.38 40.44 -17.52
CA ASN A 19 16.39 39.39 -17.28
C ASN A 19 15.71 39.69 -15.93
N LEU A 20 14.73 40.61 -15.97
CA LEU A 20 13.59 40.55 -15.07
C LEU A 20 12.80 39.30 -15.45
N GLY A 21 13.36 38.14 -15.12
CA GLY A 21 12.60 36.91 -15.08
C GLY A 21 11.51 37.15 -14.06
N CYS A 22 10.30 37.39 -14.53
CA CYS A 22 9.09 37.10 -13.79
C CYS A 22 9.26 35.65 -13.32
N GLY A 23 9.81 35.48 -12.12
CA GLY A 23 9.69 34.27 -11.35
C GLY A 23 8.20 34.11 -11.13
N GLN A 24 7.54 33.45 -12.07
CA GLN A 24 6.37 32.67 -11.77
C GLN A 24 6.83 31.76 -10.64
N PHE A 25 6.62 32.22 -9.41
CA PHE A 25 6.18 31.35 -8.35
C PHE A 25 4.95 30.65 -8.95
N SER A 26 5.20 29.57 -9.68
CA SER A 26 4.23 28.51 -9.85
C SER A 26 3.85 28.18 -8.42
N GLU A 27 2.72 28.72 -7.97
CA GLU A 27 2.04 28.25 -6.77
C GLU A 27 2.21 26.74 -6.80
N LYS A 28 2.78 26.17 -5.72
CA LYS A 28 2.94 24.74 -5.57
C LYS A 28 1.53 24.16 -5.67
N LYS A 29 1.19 23.82 -6.90
CA LYS A 29 -0.08 23.36 -7.42
C LYS A 29 -0.65 22.42 -6.40
N ASP A 30 -1.89 22.65 -5.98
CA ASP A 30 -2.80 21.80 -5.22
C ASP A 30 -2.43 20.32 -5.04
N ASN A 31 -1.27 20.04 -4.44
CA ASN A 31 -0.72 18.70 -4.52
C ASN A 31 -1.22 17.90 -3.32
N ILE A 32 -2.19 17.05 -3.59
CA ILE A 32 -2.75 16.12 -2.61
C ILE A 32 -2.09 14.73 -2.72
N THR A 33 -1.06 14.55 -3.55
CA THR A 33 -0.29 13.31 -3.60
C THR A 33 0.22 12.96 -2.21
N GLY A 34 0.10 11.72 -1.79
CA GLY A 34 0.48 11.27 -0.47
C GLY A 34 -0.14 9.93 -0.13
N LEU A 35 0.46 9.22 0.82
CA LEU A 35 -0.19 8.18 1.57
C LEU A 35 -1.05 8.81 2.66
N TRP A 36 -2.33 8.49 2.67
CA TRP A 36 -3.33 9.05 3.55
C TRP A 36 -3.99 7.96 4.38
N ASN A 37 -3.91 8.05 5.71
CA ASN A 37 -4.54 7.12 6.64
C ASN A 37 -5.92 7.64 7.03
N PHE A 38 -6.88 6.74 7.15
CA PHE A 38 -8.25 7.10 7.51
C PHE A 38 -8.36 7.27 9.04
N ARG A 39 -8.76 8.45 9.49
CA ARG A 39 -9.16 8.72 10.88
C ARG A 39 -10.67 8.74 10.99
N GLY A 40 -11.21 7.98 11.93
CA GLY A 40 -12.65 8.06 12.24
C GLY A 40 -13.53 7.15 11.36
N ASN A 41 -13.01 6.07 10.78
CA ASN A 41 -13.73 5.25 9.81
C ASN A 41 -14.70 4.21 10.44
N GLY A 42 -15.11 4.37 11.71
CA GLY A 42 -15.97 3.43 12.45
C GLY A 42 -17.06 4.17 13.23
N GLY A 43 -18.24 3.55 13.35
CA GLY A 43 -19.51 4.08 13.88
C GLY A 43 -19.50 4.53 15.36
N ASP A 44 -20.68 4.57 16.00
CA ASP A 44 -20.88 5.10 17.36
C ASP A 44 -20.02 4.41 18.46
N ASP A 45 -19.41 3.27 18.15
CA ASP A 45 -18.42 2.62 18.99
C ASP A 45 -17.00 3.07 18.62
N ASN A 46 -16.22 3.48 19.62
CA ASN A 46 -14.79 3.80 19.56
C ASN A 46 -13.89 2.65 19.01
N SER A 47 -14.44 1.59 18.43
CA SER A 47 -13.72 0.60 17.64
C SER A 47 -13.35 1.20 16.27
N LEU A 48 -12.48 2.20 16.29
CA LEU A 48 -11.78 2.62 15.09
C LEU A 48 -10.84 1.50 14.72
N GLU A 49 -11.27 0.62 13.82
CA GLU A 49 -10.31 -0.20 13.08
C GLU A 49 -9.53 0.74 12.16
N GLU A 50 -8.39 1.23 12.66
CA GLU A 50 -7.42 2.18 12.06
C GLU A 50 -6.78 1.67 10.75
N SER A 51 -7.35 0.66 10.09
CA SER A 51 -6.67 -0.14 9.07
C SER A 51 -7.11 0.21 7.64
N ALA A 52 -7.28 1.48 7.32
CA ALA A 52 -7.60 1.93 5.96
C ALA A 52 -6.67 3.05 5.46
N TYR A 53 -6.37 3.04 4.17
CA TYR A 53 -5.53 4.06 3.54
C TYR A 53 -5.95 4.38 2.10
N LEU A 54 -5.51 5.54 1.63
CA LEU A 54 -5.54 5.97 0.23
C LEU A 54 -4.15 6.49 -0.14
N ASN A 55 -3.49 5.86 -1.11
CA ASN A 55 -2.18 6.29 -1.61
C ASN A 55 -2.39 6.99 -2.96
N LEU A 56 -2.17 8.30 -3.03
CA LEU A 56 -2.27 9.10 -4.25
C LEU A 56 -0.87 9.45 -4.75
N ARG A 57 -0.48 8.92 -5.91
CA ARG A 57 0.90 9.05 -6.42
C ARG A 57 1.03 10.14 -7.48
N GLU A 58 2.22 10.68 -7.64
CA GLU A 58 2.53 11.78 -8.59
C GLU A 58 2.34 11.37 -10.05
N ASP A 59 2.43 10.08 -10.35
CA ASP A 59 2.16 9.46 -11.66
C ASP A 59 0.65 9.31 -11.96
N ASN A 60 -0.22 9.89 -11.13
CA ASN A 60 -1.68 9.78 -11.16
C ASN A 60 -2.20 8.35 -10.96
N THR A 61 -1.42 7.43 -10.38
CA THR A 61 -1.92 6.14 -9.91
C THR A 61 -2.37 6.21 -8.46
N TYR A 62 -3.33 5.37 -8.08
CA TYR A 62 -3.74 5.21 -6.70
C TYR A 62 -3.83 3.74 -6.29
N THR A 63 -3.72 3.52 -4.99
CA THR A 63 -4.23 2.34 -4.32
C THR A 63 -5.10 2.77 -3.16
N PHE A 64 -6.12 1.99 -2.89
CA PHE A 64 -7.09 2.21 -1.82
C PHE A 64 -7.30 0.91 -1.08
N TYR A 65 -7.24 0.97 0.24
CA TYR A 65 -7.47 -0.18 1.09
C TYR A 65 -8.43 0.21 2.20
N GLN A 66 -9.46 -0.61 2.35
CA GLN A 66 -10.24 -0.73 3.58
C GLN A 66 -10.21 -2.21 4.00
N PRO A 67 -10.47 -2.54 5.27
CA PRO A 67 -10.60 -3.92 5.67
C PRO A 67 -11.52 -4.68 4.70
N TYR A 68 -11.02 -5.81 4.19
CA TYR A 68 -11.67 -6.68 3.21
C TYR A 68 -11.76 -6.18 1.76
N TYR A 69 -11.42 -4.93 1.46
CA TYR A 69 -11.50 -4.40 0.09
C TYR A 69 -10.24 -3.64 -0.32
N PHE A 70 -9.67 -4.05 -1.45
CA PHE A 70 -8.54 -3.39 -2.08
C PHE A 70 -8.91 -2.94 -3.50
N ASP A 71 -8.52 -1.72 -3.87
CA ASP A 71 -8.74 -1.15 -5.19
C ASP A 71 -7.49 -0.39 -5.66
N TYR A 72 -7.37 -0.24 -6.97
CA TYR A 72 -6.27 0.47 -7.60
C TYR A 72 -6.69 1.03 -8.95
N GLY A 73 -5.97 2.04 -9.43
CA GLY A 73 -6.18 2.59 -10.77
C GLY A 73 -5.62 3.99 -10.90
N HIS A 74 -6.38 4.88 -11.55
CA HIS A 74 -5.95 6.26 -11.80
C HIS A 74 -6.79 7.29 -11.05
N TRP A 75 -6.16 8.40 -10.67
CA TRP A 75 -6.86 9.49 -9.98
C TRP A 75 -6.62 10.85 -10.61
N THR A 76 -7.54 11.77 -10.38
CA THR A 76 -7.39 13.20 -10.68
C THR A 76 -7.93 14.06 -9.55
N PHE A 77 -7.42 15.29 -9.41
CA PHE A 77 -7.94 16.28 -8.48
C PHE A 77 -8.32 17.57 -9.20
N LYS A 78 -9.60 17.93 -9.15
CA LYS A 78 -10.15 19.14 -9.77
C LYS A 78 -11.37 19.61 -8.99
N ASP A 79 -11.55 20.93 -8.82
CA ASP A 79 -12.73 21.52 -8.19
C ASP A 79 -13.03 20.93 -6.79
N LYS A 80 -11.98 20.71 -6.00
CA LYS A 80 -12.03 20.04 -4.69
C LYS A 80 -12.57 18.61 -4.72
N LYS A 81 -12.43 17.90 -5.83
CA LYS A 81 -12.88 16.51 -5.98
C LYS A 81 -11.72 15.60 -6.34
N ILE A 82 -11.54 14.55 -5.55
CA ILE A 82 -10.64 13.43 -5.87
C ILE A 82 -11.46 12.41 -6.65
N ARG A 83 -11.22 12.31 -7.95
CA ARG A 83 -11.87 11.30 -8.80
C ARG A 83 -10.96 10.09 -8.89
N LEU A 84 -11.48 8.91 -8.55
CA LEU A 84 -10.78 7.63 -8.62
C LEU A 84 -11.43 6.78 -9.72
N VAL A 85 -10.63 6.23 -10.62
CA VAL A 85 -11.06 5.32 -11.69
C VAL A 85 -10.37 3.99 -11.50
N SER A 86 -11.13 2.99 -11.05
CA SER A 86 -10.63 1.65 -10.76
C SER A 86 -10.16 0.95 -12.04
N GLU A 87 -9.06 0.22 -11.94
CA GLU A 87 -8.53 -0.68 -12.98
C GLU A 87 -8.71 -2.16 -12.63
N ARG A 88 -9.43 -2.47 -11.55
CA ARG A 88 -9.78 -3.86 -11.25
C ARG A 88 -10.53 -4.45 -12.45
N LYS A 89 -10.14 -5.67 -12.82
CA LYS A 89 -10.86 -6.48 -13.82
C LYS A 89 -12.29 -6.75 -13.37
N LYS A 90 -12.45 -7.07 -12.08
CA LYS A 90 -13.73 -7.28 -11.41
C LYS A 90 -14.10 -6.05 -10.59
N ILE A 91 -15.12 -5.33 -11.03
CA ILE A 91 -15.65 -4.15 -10.34
C ILE A 91 -16.74 -4.60 -9.35
N LEU A 92 -16.46 -4.46 -8.04
CA LEU A 92 -17.39 -4.88 -6.98
C LEU A 92 -18.38 -3.78 -6.58
N TYR A 93 -17.96 -2.52 -6.64
CA TYR A 93 -18.75 -1.37 -6.18
C TYR A 93 -19.05 -0.41 -7.32
N LYS A 94 -18.08 0.42 -7.72
CA LYS A 94 -18.19 1.33 -8.86
C LYS A 94 -16.91 1.28 -9.69
N LYS A 95 -17.00 1.62 -10.98
CA LYS A 95 -15.81 1.83 -11.80
C LYS A 95 -15.16 3.17 -11.49
N GLU A 96 -15.97 4.16 -11.16
CA GLU A 96 -15.57 5.53 -10.90
C GLU A 96 -16.21 6.08 -9.63
N TRP A 97 -15.37 6.67 -8.78
CA TRP A 97 -15.70 7.12 -7.43
C TRP A 97 -15.23 8.56 -7.30
N THR A 98 -15.90 9.34 -6.45
CA THR A 98 -15.50 10.72 -6.18
C THR A 98 -15.54 10.98 -4.69
N LEU A 99 -14.47 11.58 -4.17
CA LEU A 99 -14.36 12.07 -2.79
C LEU A 99 -14.35 13.59 -2.83
N ASP A 100 -15.31 14.22 -2.15
CA ASP A 100 -15.36 15.68 -2.07
C ASP A 100 -14.46 16.16 -0.93
N VAL A 101 -13.45 16.98 -1.23
CA VAL A 101 -12.57 17.61 -0.22
C VAL A 101 -13.31 18.82 0.36
N VAL A 102 -13.89 18.62 1.54
CA VAL A 102 -14.67 19.62 2.27
C VAL A 102 -13.74 20.67 2.86
N ASP A 103 -12.65 20.21 3.47
CA ASP A 103 -11.63 21.05 4.10
C ASP A 103 -10.23 20.45 3.90
N ARG A 104 -9.21 21.29 3.91
CA ARG A 104 -7.83 20.90 3.63
C ARG A 104 -6.84 21.71 4.44
N GLU A 105 -6.03 20.99 5.19
CA GLU A 105 -4.78 21.45 5.74
C GLU A 105 -3.60 20.70 5.08
N LYS A 106 -2.37 21.03 5.46
CA LYS A 106 -1.16 20.43 4.88
C LYS A 106 -1.15 18.89 5.00
N ASP A 107 -1.47 18.42 6.20
CA ASP A 107 -1.33 17.02 6.61
C ASP A 107 -2.69 16.40 7.00
N LEU A 108 -3.79 17.09 6.71
CA LEU A 108 -5.16 16.66 7.02
C LEU A 108 -6.12 17.03 5.88
N LEU A 109 -6.90 16.07 5.38
CA LEU A 109 -8.05 16.34 4.52
C LEU A 109 -9.32 15.94 5.25
N LYS A 110 -10.32 16.81 5.25
CA LYS A 110 -11.69 16.42 5.58
C LYS A 110 -12.39 16.10 4.27
N ILE A 111 -12.80 14.86 4.09
CA ILE A 111 -13.48 14.43 2.86
C ILE A 111 -14.91 13.97 3.15
N SER A 112 -15.78 14.15 2.16
CA SER A 112 -17.14 13.64 2.15
C SER A 112 -17.28 12.48 1.18
N TYR A 113 -17.91 11.39 1.63
CA TYR A 113 -18.30 10.21 0.85
C TYR A 113 -19.76 10.34 0.43
N PRO A 114 -20.07 10.89 -0.76
CA PRO A 114 -21.46 11.04 -1.18
C PRO A 114 -22.17 9.68 -1.37
N PHE A 115 -21.42 8.59 -1.48
CA PHE A 115 -21.94 7.24 -1.74
C PHE A 115 -21.88 6.29 -0.52
N ALA A 116 -21.55 6.79 0.68
CA ALA A 116 -21.41 5.95 1.87
C ALA A 116 -22.68 5.10 2.13
N ASP A 117 -23.86 5.72 2.00
CA ASP A 117 -25.15 5.05 2.16
C ASP A 117 -25.45 4.04 1.05
N GLU A 118 -24.87 4.21 -0.14
CA GLU A 118 -25.09 3.32 -1.27
C GLU A 118 -24.31 2.01 -1.09
N TRP A 119 -23.11 2.03 -0.50
CA TRP A 119 -22.31 0.82 -0.27
C TRP A 119 -23.01 -0.21 0.61
N LEU A 120 -23.76 0.26 1.60
CA LEU A 120 -24.57 -0.59 2.49
C LEU A 120 -25.82 -1.14 1.81
N LYS A 121 -26.27 -0.50 0.72
CA LYS A 121 -27.53 -0.80 0.01
C LYS A 121 -27.33 -1.52 -1.32
N LEU A 122 -26.08 -1.72 -1.77
CA LEU A 122 -25.82 -2.51 -2.99
C LEU A 122 -26.37 -3.92 -2.80
N PRO A 123 -27.26 -4.41 -3.69
CA PRO A 123 -28.12 -5.58 -3.47
C PRO A 123 -27.41 -6.95 -3.51
N GLY A 124 -26.17 -7.02 -3.05
CA GLY A 124 -25.55 -8.26 -2.59
C GLY A 124 -24.38 -8.68 -3.46
N LEU A 125 -23.17 -8.41 -2.97
CA LEU A 125 -22.05 -9.29 -3.28
C LEU A 125 -22.46 -10.71 -2.86
N THR A 126 -22.35 -11.69 -3.76
CA THR A 126 -22.73 -13.08 -3.52
C THR A 126 -21.54 -14.02 -3.68
N GLY A 127 -21.67 -15.25 -3.18
CA GLY A 127 -20.60 -16.24 -3.23
C GLY A 127 -19.32 -15.71 -2.58
N THR A 128 -18.18 -15.86 -3.27
CA THR A 128 -16.87 -15.41 -2.81
C THR A 128 -16.75 -13.89 -2.69
N ASP A 129 -17.58 -13.13 -3.41
CA ASP A 129 -17.50 -11.66 -3.41
C ASP A 129 -18.00 -11.08 -2.10
N ALA A 130 -18.88 -11.80 -1.40
CA ALA A 130 -19.36 -11.40 -0.08
C ALA A 130 -18.23 -11.28 0.96
N MET A 131 -17.09 -11.94 0.73
CA MET A 131 -15.90 -11.83 1.58
C MET A 131 -15.13 -10.51 1.36
N GLU A 132 -15.31 -9.86 0.22
CA GLU A 132 -14.78 -8.50 -0.03
C GLU A 132 -15.77 -7.40 0.36
N LYS A 133 -16.88 -7.76 1.02
CA LYS A 133 -17.89 -6.79 1.47
C LYS A 133 -17.31 -5.92 2.58
N ILE A 134 -17.24 -4.61 2.34
CA ILE A 134 -17.07 -3.58 3.36
C ILE A 134 -18.25 -3.67 4.34
N LYS A 135 -17.96 -4.07 5.59
CA LYS A 135 -18.97 -4.34 6.63
C LYS A 135 -19.27 -3.14 7.53
N TYR A 136 -18.42 -2.11 7.48
CA TYR A 136 -18.48 -0.99 8.41
C TYR A 136 -19.27 0.17 7.82
N THR A 137 -20.01 0.88 8.68
CA THR A 137 -20.64 2.13 8.31
C THR A 137 -19.55 3.18 8.08
N VAL A 138 -19.41 3.63 6.84
CA VAL A 138 -18.53 4.73 6.52
C VAL A 138 -19.26 6.03 6.86
N HIS A 139 -18.68 6.85 7.72
CA HIS A 139 -19.24 8.17 8.01
C HIS A 139 -19.26 9.01 6.74
N LYS A 140 -20.32 9.79 6.57
CA LYS A 140 -20.42 10.71 5.42
C LYS A 140 -19.21 11.65 5.37
N ASN A 141 -18.68 12.07 6.50
CA ASN A 141 -17.44 12.86 6.57
C ASN A 141 -16.39 12.06 7.33
N ILE A 142 -15.20 11.96 6.77
CA ILE A 142 -14.05 11.37 7.44
C ILE A 142 -12.83 12.29 7.30
N PHE A 143 -11.84 12.02 8.14
CA PHE A 143 -10.55 12.69 8.06
C PHE A 143 -9.51 11.75 7.45
N LEU A 144 -8.72 12.27 6.52
CA LEU A 144 -7.54 11.63 5.99
C LEU A 144 -6.32 12.34 6.57
N GLU A 145 -5.54 11.64 7.36
CA GLU A 145 -4.27 12.15 7.87
C GLU A 145 -3.15 11.71 6.93
N ARG A 146 -2.30 12.65 6.54
CA ARG A 146 -1.14 12.36 5.72
C ARG A 146 -0.13 11.56 6.53
N ASN A 147 0.29 10.42 6.00
CA ASN A 147 1.43 9.69 6.52
C ASN A 147 2.70 10.55 6.34
N ASN A 148 3.58 10.55 7.34
CA ASN A 148 4.82 11.31 7.27
C ASN A 148 5.83 10.75 6.25
N VAL A 149 5.50 9.63 5.60
CA VAL A 149 6.31 8.99 4.57
C VAL A 149 5.53 8.89 3.25
N GLN A 150 6.16 9.34 2.17
CA GLN A 150 5.82 8.92 0.81
C GLN A 150 6.96 8.05 0.27
N PHE A 151 6.61 6.88 -0.27
CA PHE A 151 7.60 5.94 -0.77
C PHE A 151 7.95 6.24 -2.24
N SER A 152 9.20 5.99 -2.62
CA SER A 152 9.61 5.98 -4.03
C SER A 152 8.85 4.92 -4.81
N ALA A 153 8.57 5.15 -6.09
CA ALA A 153 7.82 4.21 -6.95
C ALA A 153 8.26 2.74 -6.83
N ASP A 154 9.57 2.49 -6.94
CA ASP A 154 10.10 1.12 -6.98
C ASP A 154 10.01 0.37 -5.65
N ASN A 155 9.90 1.11 -4.54
CA ASN A 155 9.94 0.56 -3.17
C ASN A 155 8.69 0.89 -2.36
N ASP A 156 7.59 1.28 -3.01
CA ASP A 156 6.36 1.64 -2.33
C ASP A 156 5.54 0.38 -1.98
N PRO A 157 5.50 -0.05 -0.70
CA PRO A 157 4.74 -1.24 -0.32
C PRO A 157 3.25 -1.05 -0.61
N PHE A 158 2.75 0.19 -0.61
CA PHE A 158 1.36 0.50 -0.90
C PHE A 158 1.10 0.66 -2.40
N SER A 159 2.09 0.53 -3.29
CA SER A 159 1.85 0.54 -4.74
C SER A 159 1.18 -0.76 -5.20
N ILE A 160 0.51 -0.71 -6.35
CA ILE A 160 -0.09 -1.91 -6.93
C ILE A 160 0.95 -3.01 -7.17
N ALA A 161 2.17 -2.66 -7.59
CA ALA A 161 3.25 -3.62 -7.86
C ALA A 161 3.58 -4.50 -6.64
N HIS A 162 3.44 -3.96 -5.43
CA HIS A 162 3.78 -4.63 -4.17
C HIS A 162 2.56 -5.04 -3.33
N SER A 163 1.34 -4.76 -3.81
CA SER A 163 0.08 -5.04 -3.11
C SER A 163 -0.89 -5.95 -3.87
N GLN A 164 -0.48 -6.56 -5.00
CA GLN A 164 -1.34 -7.47 -5.79
C GLN A 164 -1.88 -8.66 -4.98
N TRP A 165 -1.12 -9.14 -3.98
CA TRP A 165 -1.51 -10.25 -3.10
C TRP A 165 -2.83 -9.98 -2.34
N ARG A 166 -3.22 -8.71 -2.18
CA ARG A 166 -4.47 -8.29 -1.53
C ARG A 166 -5.71 -8.46 -2.41
N ILE A 167 -5.53 -8.57 -3.73
CA ILE A 167 -6.64 -8.73 -4.66
C ILE A 167 -7.12 -10.17 -4.59
N ARG A 168 -8.31 -10.38 -4.02
CA ARG A 168 -8.90 -11.69 -3.92
C ARG A 168 -9.00 -12.36 -5.30
N PRO A 169 -8.56 -13.63 -5.45
CA PRO A 169 -8.73 -14.38 -6.69
C PRO A 169 -10.20 -14.70 -6.96
N ASP A 170 -10.54 -14.87 -8.25
CA ASP A 170 -11.87 -15.25 -8.72
C ASP A 170 -12.03 -16.77 -8.95
N HIS A 171 -10.99 -17.54 -8.67
CA HIS A 171 -10.95 -19.00 -8.78
C HIS A 171 -10.08 -19.59 -7.68
N LYS A 172 -10.28 -20.88 -7.40
CA LYS A 172 -9.46 -21.63 -6.44
C LYS A 172 -8.03 -21.70 -6.92
N GLU A 173 -7.12 -21.30 -6.05
CA GLU A 173 -5.71 -21.15 -6.38
C GLU A 173 -4.98 -22.49 -6.31
N THR A 174 -4.04 -22.66 -7.22
CA THR A 174 -3.01 -23.71 -7.16
C THR A 174 -1.98 -23.38 -6.07
N CYS A 175 -1.21 -24.38 -5.62
CA CYS A 175 -0.17 -24.13 -4.63
C CYS A 175 0.86 -23.08 -5.09
N GLN A 176 1.21 -23.05 -6.38
CA GLN A 176 2.16 -22.07 -6.91
C GLN A 176 1.62 -20.64 -6.83
N GLU A 177 0.32 -20.43 -7.13
CA GLU A 177 -0.33 -19.12 -7.00
C GLU A 177 -0.37 -18.66 -5.54
N ILE A 178 -0.71 -19.58 -4.62
CA ILE A 178 -0.68 -19.32 -3.17
C ILE A 178 0.74 -18.95 -2.72
N GLN A 179 1.78 -19.67 -3.17
CA GLN A 179 3.17 -19.33 -2.88
C GLN A 179 3.51 -17.92 -3.36
N GLN A 180 3.11 -17.54 -4.59
CA GLN A 180 3.36 -16.17 -5.08
C GLN A 180 2.68 -15.11 -4.22
N ARG A 181 1.48 -15.37 -3.68
CA ARG A 181 0.82 -14.46 -2.72
C ARG A 181 1.57 -14.36 -1.41
N VAL A 182 1.99 -15.49 -0.84
CA VAL A 182 2.78 -15.51 0.40
C VAL A 182 4.05 -14.67 0.23
N LEU A 183 4.77 -14.84 -0.89
CA LEU A 183 5.98 -14.06 -1.19
C LEU A 183 5.66 -12.57 -1.46
N GLY A 184 4.52 -12.28 -2.10
CA GLY A 184 4.03 -10.91 -2.26
C GLY A 184 3.81 -10.22 -0.92
N THR A 185 3.19 -10.89 0.05
CA THR A 185 3.01 -10.38 1.42
C THR A 185 4.34 -10.19 2.13
N THR A 186 5.23 -11.18 2.09
CA THR A 186 6.54 -11.10 2.74
C THR A 186 7.37 -9.94 2.18
N LYS A 187 7.36 -9.77 0.85
CA LYS A 187 8.01 -8.64 0.17
C LYS A 187 7.41 -7.30 0.58
N HIS A 188 6.07 -7.19 0.63
CA HIS A 188 5.35 -6.00 1.10
C HIS A 188 5.81 -5.59 2.50
N LEU A 189 5.82 -6.54 3.45
CA LEU A 189 6.25 -6.28 4.82
C LEU A 189 7.74 -5.91 4.91
N CYS A 190 8.59 -6.59 4.15
CA CYS A 190 10.01 -6.26 4.06
C CYS A 190 10.25 -4.83 3.56
N LEU A 191 9.53 -4.38 2.53
CA LEU A 191 9.59 -3.00 2.03
C LEU A 191 9.09 -1.99 3.08
N LEU A 192 7.96 -2.30 3.73
CA LEU A 192 7.39 -1.47 4.78
C LEU A 192 8.40 -1.25 5.93
N PHE A 193 8.97 -2.34 6.48
CA PHE A 193 9.92 -2.24 7.58
C PHE A 193 11.28 -1.71 7.17
N SER A 194 11.69 -1.89 5.91
CA SER A 194 12.92 -1.28 5.37
C SER A 194 12.87 0.23 5.46
N GLN A 195 11.70 0.81 5.21
CA GLN A 195 11.51 2.24 5.33
C GLN A 195 11.49 2.70 6.80
N TYR A 196 10.82 1.96 7.68
CA TYR A 196 10.84 2.27 9.11
C TYR A 196 12.24 2.18 9.72
N ASN A 197 13.07 1.25 9.26
CA ASN A 197 14.46 1.17 9.69
C ASN A 197 15.25 2.45 9.34
N ARG A 198 14.97 3.02 8.16
CA ARG A 198 15.60 4.26 7.66
C ARG A 198 15.01 5.54 8.24
N SER A 199 13.86 5.48 8.91
CA SER A 199 13.22 6.65 9.49
C SER A 199 13.49 6.79 10.99
N GLU A 200 13.30 7.99 11.54
CA GLU A 200 13.38 8.25 12.99
C GLU A 200 12.06 7.97 13.72
N VAL A 201 11.09 7.33 13.05
CA VAL A 201 9.78 7.06 13.63
C VAL A 201 9.89 5.89 14.60
N SER A 202 9.55 6.11 15.86
CA SER A 202 9.56 5.08 16.90
C SER A 202 8.37 4.13 16.82
N ASN A 203 7.23 4.61 16.30
CA ASN A 203 5.99 3.85 16.19
C ASN A 203 5.82 3.33 14.76
N VAL A 204 6.10 2.05 14.59
CA VAL A 204 5.88 1.32 13.36
C VAL A 204 4.41 0.87 13.34
N SER A 205 3.59 1.38 12.42
CA SER A 205 2.25 0.83 12.20
C SER A 205 2.26 -0.08 10.99
N TRP A 206 1.86 -1.33 11.19
CA TRP A 206 1.62 -2.31 10.13
C TRP A 206 0.15 -2.72 10.06
N GLN A 207 -0.74 -1.99 10.76
CA GLN A 207 -2.17 -2.28 10.86
C GLN A 207 -2.85 -2.39 9.48
N HIS A 208 -2.35 -1.65 8.48
CA HIS A 208 -2.83 -1.71 7.10
C HIS A 208 -2.45 -2.99 6.34
N SER A 209 -1.72 -3.93 6.95
CA SER A 209 -1.17 -5.11 6.28
C SER A 209 -1.62 -6.36 7.00
N PRO A 210 -2.78 -6.95 6.63
CA PRO A 210 -3.20 -8.20 7.22
C PRO A 210 -2.11 -9.24 7.02
N ASN A 211 -1.67 -9.88 8.10
CA ASN A 211 -0.60 -10.86 8.08
C ASN A 211 -0.70 -11.76 9.33
N PRO A 212 -0.20 -13.01 9.26
CA PRO A 212 -0.24 -13.94 10.38
C PRO A 212 1.03 -13.85 11.25
N PHE A 213 1.84 -12.79 11.15
CA PHE A 213 3.05 -12.66 11.96
C PHE A 213 2.78 -11.98 13.30
N ILE A 214 3.58 -12.36 14.30
CA ILE A 214 3.79 -11.64 15.54
C ILE A 214 5.19 -11.02 15.45
N LEU A 215 5.26 -9.69 15.45
CA LEU A 215 6.50 -8.94 15.36
C LEU A 215 6.94 -8.53 16.76
N GLY A 216 7.88 -9.28 17.32
CA GLY A 216 8.44 -9.05 18.65
C GLY A 216 9.76 -8.28 18.61
N SER A 217 10.17 -7.77 19.78
CA SER A 217 11.49 -7.13 19.94
C SER A 217 12.67 -8.11 19.76
N ASN A 218 12.41 -9.41 19.86
CA ASN A 218 13.40 -10.48 19.79
C ASN A 218 13.22 -11.43 18.58
N GLY A 219 12.28 -11.14 17.69
CA GLY A 219 12.12 -11.93 16.47
C GLY A 219 10.77 -11.74 15.78
N VAL A 220 10.50 -12.67 14.87
CA VAL A 220 9.21 -12.83 14.21
C VAL A 220 8.69 -14.23 14.57
N ALA A 221 7.41 -14.35 14.86
CA ALA A 221 6.74 -15.62 15.08
C ALA A 221 5.44 -15.69 14.26
N MET A 222 4.84 -16.88 14.17
CA MET A 222 3.52 -17.07 13.57
C MET A 222 2.44 -16.98 14.66
N GLN A 223 1.34 -16.29 14.35
CA GLN A 223 0.11 -16.32 15.15
C GLN A 223 -0.49 -17.73 15.15
N GLY A 224 -1.18 -18.11 16.22
CA GLY A 224 -2.01 -19.32 16.19
C GLY A 224 -3.06 -19.23 15.08
N ARG A 225 -3.40 -20.36 14.45
CA ARG A 225 -4.32 -20.38 13.29
C ARG A 225 -5.70 -19.77 13.59
N ASP A 226 -6.18 -19.96 14.81
CA ASP A 226 -7.43 -19.43 15.36
C ASP A 226 -7.39 -17.93 15.66
N HIS A 227 -6.20 -17.32 15.66
CA HIS A 227 -5.99 -15.89 15.90
C HIS A 227 -5.71 -15.10 14.62
N ILE A 228 -5.65 -15.77 13.46
CA ILE A 228 -5.42 -15.11 12.17
C ILE A 228 -6.58 -14.17 11.87
N ALA A 229 -6.26 -12.91 11.60
CA ALA A 229 -7.26 -11.91 11.24
C ALA A 229 -8.08 -12.32 10.01
N THR A 230 -9.39 -12.15 10.06
CA THR A 230 -10.28 -12.42 8.91
C THR A 230 -9.85 -11.66 7.66
N ALA A 231 -9.26 -10.47 7.80
CA ALA A 231 -8.74 -9.69 6.69
C ALA A 231 -7.62 -10.41 5.91
N TRP A 232 -6.83 -11.27 6.56
CA TRP A 232 -5.85 -12.14 5.90
C TRP A 232 -6.53 -13.26 5.14
N VAL A 233 -7.46 -13.97 5.77
CA VAL A 233 -8.23 -15.05 5.13
C VAL A 233 -8.93 -14.53 3.86
N ASN A 234 -9.42 -13.29 3.88
CA ASN A 234 -10.14 -12.69 2.77
C ASN A 234 -9.26 -12.35 1.55
N THR A 235 -7.93 -12.34 1.67
CA THR A 235 -7.05 -12.14 0.51
C THR A 235 -6.93 -13.37 -0.41
N PHE A 236 -7.41 -14.53 0.05
CA PHE A 236 -7.38 -15.81 -0.68
C PHE A 236 -8.76 -16.19 -1.20
N TYR A 237 -8.84 -17.12 -2.15
CA TYR A 237 -10.12 -17.54 -2.75
C TYR A 237 -11.09 -18.21 -1.78
N ASP A 238 -10.59 -19.01 -0.84
CA ASP A 238 -11.37 -19.69 0.20
C ASP A 238 -10.50 -19.94 1.46
N GLU A 239 -11.11 -20.48 2.52
CA GLU A 239 -10.41 -20.78 3.77
C GLU A 239 -9.34 -21.87 3.61
N GLU A 240 -9.53 -22.81 2.68
CA GLU A 240 -8.54 -23.86 2.40
C GLU A 240 -7.27 -23.26 1.77
N ASN A 241 -7.40 -22.34 0.82
CA ASN A 241 -6.28 -21.60 0.24
C ASN A 241 -5.58 -20.73 1.29
N ALA A 242 -6.34 -20.07 2.19
CA ALA A 242 -5.75 -19.31 3.29
C ALA A 242 -4.97 -20.20 4.28
N ALA A 243 -5.51 -21.39 4.59
CA ALA A 243 -4.83 -22.37 5.44
C ALA A 243 -3.55 -22.93 4.77
N ALA A 244 -3.60 -23.21 3.47
CA ALA A 244 -2.43 -23.61 2.69
C ALA A 244 -1.38 -22.50 2.67
N ALA A 245 -1.77 -21.23 2.49
CA ALA A 245 -0.87 -20.08 2.55
C ALA A 245 -0.16 -19.97 3.91
N TYR A 246 -0.92 -20.17 5.00
CA TYR A 246 -0.36 -20.22 6.35
C TYR A 246 0.68 -21.33 6.49
N ASP A 247 0.41 -22.52 5.93
CA ASP A 247 1.34 -23.65 5.99
C ASP A 247 2.62 -23.41 5.20
N LEU A 248 2.53 -22.83 4.00
CA LEU A 248 3.70 -22.42 3.22
C LEU A 248 4.51 -21.35 3.96
N LEU A 249 3.84 -20.40 4.61
CA LEU A 249 4.55 -19.37 5.38
C LEU A 249 5.20 -19.97 6.64
N SER A 250 4.53 -20.91 7.31
CA SER A 250 5.07 -21.63 8.47
C SER A 250 6.23 -22.55 8.10
N SER A 251 6.29 -23.08 6.88
CA SER A 251 7.41 -23.93 6.46
C SER A 251 8.71 -23.14 6.31
N LEU A 252 8.64 -21.85 5.94
CA LEU A 252 9.80 -20.96 5.88
C LEU A 252 10.52 -20.83 7.23
N PHE A 253 9.83 -21.01 8.36
CA PHE A 253 10.47 -21.01 9.68
C PHE A 253 11.28 -22.27 9.99
N LYS A 254 11.17 -23.32 9.16
CA LYS A 254 11.97 -24.56 9.28
C LYS A 254 13.26 -24.49 8.47
N GLU A 255 13.38 -23.46 7.62
CA GLU A 255 14.56 -23.24 6.79
C GLU A 255 15.68 -22.63 7.65
N ASP A 256 16.91 -22.72 7.14
CA ASP A 256 18.08 -22.16 7.79
C ASP A 256 18.09 -20.62 7.63
N ILE A 257 17.52 -19.93 8.63
CA ILE A 257 17.45 -18.46 8.70
C ILE A 257 18.47 -17.96 9.71
N ASP A 258 19.36 -17.08 9.26
CA ASP A 258 20.32 -16.41 10.12
C ASP A 258 19.61 -15.30 10.92
N VAL A 259 19.38 -15.55 12.21
CA VAL A 259 18.71 -14.60 13.10
C VAL A 259 19.72 -13.56 13.58
N PRO A 260 19.56 -12.26 13.22
CA PRO A 260 20.52 -11.25 13.63
C PRO A 260 20.54 -11.08 15.16
N ILE A 261 21.69 -11.35 15.77
CA ILE A 261 21.91 -11.16 17.22
C ILE A 261 22.31 -9.72 17.59
N HIS A 262 22.68 -8.91 16.60
CA HIS A 262 23.09 -7.53 16.75
C HIS A 262 22.34 -6.63 15.77
N PHE A 263 21.48 -5.77 16.29
CA PHE A 263 20.71 -4.81 15.51
C PHE A 263 20.47 -3.54 16.34
N LYS A 264 20.26 -2.40 15.70
CA LYS A 264 20.00 -1.12 16.38
C LYS A 264 18.51 -0.86 16.57
N LYS A 265 17.68 -1.32 15.64
CA LYS A 265 16.22 -1.17 15.64
C LYS A 265 15.57 -2.53 15.39
N TYR A 266 14.41 -2.79 15.99
CA TYR A 266 13.67 -4.03 15.73
C TYR A 266 13.30 -4.19 14.24
N SER A 267 13.04 -3.08 13.54
CA SER A 267 12.78 -3.07 12.11
C SER A 267 13.96 -3.57 11.27
N GLU A 268 15.20 -3.38 11.72
CA GLU A 268 16.39 -3.94 11.06
C GLU A 268 16.37 -5.47 11.08
N MET A 269 16.10 -6.05 12.25
CA MET A 269 15.94 -7.49 12.43
C MET A 269 14.77 -8.02 11.59
N TRP A 270 13.59 -7.39 11.65
CA TRP A 270 12.42 -7.83 10.88
C TRP A 270 12.68 -7.79 9.37
N VAL A 271 13.36 -6.76 8.86
CA VAL A 271 13.76 -6.66 7.45
C VAL A 271 14.68 -7.81 7.06
N SER A 272 15.67 -8.13 7.89
CA SER A 272 16.58 -9.25 7.64
C SER A 272 15.82 -10.57 7.56
N LEU A 273 14.99 -10.87 8.57
CA LEU A 273 14.24 -12.14 8.64
C LEU A 273 13.25 -12.29 7.48
N LEU A 274 12.44 -11.26 7.22
CA LEU A 274 11.47 -11.29 6.10
C LEU A 274 12.17 -11.30 4.74
N GLY A 275 13.31 -10.62 4.61
CA GLY A 275 14.13 -10.64 3.40
C GLY A 275 14.68 -12.04 3.09
N GLN A 276 15.16 -12.75 4.11
CA GLN A 276 15.61 -14.14 3.99
C GLN A 276 14.44 -15.06 3.60
N MET A 277 13.29 -14.93 4.27
CA MET A 277 12.07 -15.70 3.92
C MET A 277 11.63 -15.49 2.46
N ASP A 278 11.58 -14.24 1.99
CA ASP A 278 11.25 -13.94 0.58
C ASP A 278 12.29 -14.54 -0.38
N SER A 279 13.59 -14.43 -0.06
CA SER A 279 14.66 -14.98 -0.88
C SER A 279 14.58 -16.52 -0.98
N ILE A 280 14.45 -17.21 0.15
CA ILE A 280 14.36 -18.68 0.20
C ILE A 280 13.15 -19.16 -0.59
N GLY A 281 11.97 -18.59 -0.33
CA GLY A 281 10.74 -19.01 -1.01
C GLY A 281 10.69 -18.64 -2.50
N ARG A 282 11.56 -17.76 -3.00
CA ARG A 282 11.74 -17.53 -4.45
C ARG A 282 12.71 -18.52 -5.10
N GLN A 283 13.67 -19.03 -4.33
CA GLN A 283 14.69 -19.97 -4.82
C GLN A 283 14.21 -21.43 -4.76
N LYS A 284 13.25 -21.74 -3.89
CA LYS A 284 12.74 -23.08 -3.63
C LYS A 284 11.21 -23.13 -3.79
N SER A 285 10.71 -24.24 -4.35
CA SER A 285 9.26 -24.56 -4.31
C SER A 285 8.88 -24.92 -2.88
N LEU A 286 7.95 -24.16 -2.28
CA LEU A 286 7.39 -24.49 -0.96
C LEU A 286 6.29 -25.57 -1.07
N CYS A 287 5.82 -25.83 -2.29
CA CYS A 287 4.76 -26.78 -2.59
C CYS A 287 5.20 -28.25 -2.51
N ASP A 288 6.50 -28.52 -2.57
CA ASP A 288 7.02 -29.89 -2.59
C ASP A 288 7.02 -30.50 -1.17
N ASP A 289 7.18 -29.64 -0.17
CA ASP A 289 7.23 -30.00 1.25
C ASP A 289 5.85 -30.02 1.92
N SER A 290 4.82 -29.46 1.26
CA SER A 290 3.46 -29.36 1.80
C SER A 290 2.64 -30.65 1.60
N LYS A 291 3.25 -31.83 1.75
CA LYS A 291 2.45 -33.06 1.90
C LYS A 291 1.63 -32.90 3.19
N PRO A 292 0.30 -33.14 3.15
CA PRO A 292 -0.53 -32.97 4.33
C PRO A 292 0.05 -33.85 5.44
N VAL A 293 0.53 -33.21 6.49
CA VAL A 293 0.80 -33.90 7.75
C VAL A 293 -0.58 -34.36 8.21
N VAL A 294 -0.88 -35.63 7.97
CA VAL A 294 -2.09 -36.28 8.50
C VAL A 294 -1.96 -36.15 10.01
N ARG A 295 -2.61 -35.13 10.58
CA ARG A 295 -2.71 -35.01 12.02
C ARG A 295 -3.64 -36.13 12.45
N GLU A 296 -3.06 -37.22 12.95
CA GLU A 296 -3.81 -38.19 13.72
C GLU A 296 -4.50 -37.40 14.83
N LYS A 297 -5.83 -37.50 14.88
CA LYS A 297 -6.62 -36.87 15.94
C LYS A 297 -6.22 -37.56 17.24
N GLU A 298 -5.42 -36.87 18.06
CA GLU A 298 -5.30 -37.17 19.49
C GLU A 298 -6.56 -36.75 20.25
#